data_AF-A0A1I7ZWC6-F1
#
_entry.id   AF-A0A1I7ZWC6-F1
#
_cell.length_a   1.000
_cell.length_b   1.000
_cell.length_c   1.000
_cell.angle_alpha   90.00
_cell.angle_beta   90.00
_cell.angle_gamma   90.00
#
_symmetry.space_group_name_H-M   'P 1'
#
loop_
_entity.id
_entity.type
_entity.pdbx_description
1 polymer ?
#
loop_
_entity_poly.entity_id
_entity_poly.type
_entity_poly.pdbx_seq_one_letter_code
_entity_poly.pdbx_strand_id
1 'polypeptide(L)'
;MHLYLPRPSPLLPSDQEQCGRVMARGKYDPLEGIPSERALQAETVAEDFDNVETVVTEEDHDESEELSDVSEEEESSHWRTKTRFSVYSLYANVRPLMKSPLVRVLTLLNSCFVVINLLLLFMVISGAGIVAFHRITFNRWNSLDMPCVYEWADWTPCSEQCSRMHNENFPVKTRRINMKTVIQARGSKPACPKDLADWEDRVPCNTHLCPRKLSGFNLWTGCFYKNPLLGKAGGCYHMRQLPPQDALIEVDTTNFVEDCPDSQCPYSMD
;
A
#
# COMPACT_ATOMS: atom_id res chain seq x y z
N MET A 1 -3.08 -10.75 65.15
CA MET A 1 -2.16 -11.32 64.14
C MET A 1 -2.99 -11.49 62.87
N HIS A 2 -3.07 -10.43 62.07
CA HIS A 2 -4.06 -10.31 60.99
C HIS A 2 -3.44 -10.68 59.64
N LEU A 3 -4.08 -11.66 59.00
CA LEU A 3 -3.87 -12.10 57.64
C LEU A 3 -4.20 -10.98 56.65
N TYR A 4 -3.24 -10.64 55.79
CA TYR A 4 -3.48 -9.84 54.59
C TYR A 4 -3.84 -10.77 53.43
N LEU A 5 -5.13 -10.81 53.07
CA LEU A 5 -5.59 -11.25 51.76
C LEU A 5 -5.50 -10.06 50.79
N PRO A 6 -4.98 -10.21 49.57
CA PRO A 6 -5.05 -9.16 48.56
C PRO A 6 -6.50 -9.03 48.05
N ARG A 7 -6.99 -7.78 47.99
CA ARG A 7 -8.28 -7.42 47.42
C ARG A 7 -8.34 -7.78 45.91
N PRO A 8 -9.51 -8.18 45.39
CA PRO A 8 -9.73 -8.22 43.96
C PRO A 8 -9.73 -6.79 43.40
N SER A 9 -8.91 -6.56 42.37
CA SER A 9 -8.92 -5.31 41.60
C SER A 9 -10.28 -5.12 40.91
N PRO A 10 -10.80 -3.88 40.86
CA PRO A 10 -12.06 -3.61 40.20
C PRO A 10 -11.96 -3.87 38.69
N LEU A 11 -12.98 -4.55 38.18
CA LEU A 11 -13.29 -4.72 36.76
C LEU A 11 -13.19 -3.37 36.04
N LEU A 12 -12.24 -3.26 35.12
CA LEU A 12 -12.21 -2.19 34.14
C LEU A 12 -13.42 -2.33 33.21
N PRO A 13 -14.18 -1.25 32.95
CA PRO A 13 -15.29 -1.28 32.03
C PRO A 13 -14.78 -1.54 30.61
N SER A 14 -15.52 -2.40 29.92
CA SER A 14 -15.44 -2.68 28.49
C SER A 14 -15.73 -1.40 27.70
N ASP A 15 -14.69 -0.68 27.28
CA ASP A 15 -14.79 0.32 26.22
C ASP A 15 -14.89 -0.40 24.85
N GLN A 16 -16.03 -1.07 24.65
CA GLN A 16 -16.45 -1.61 23.37
C GLN A 16 -17.69 -0.87 22.83
N GLU A 17 -17.86 0.39 23.23
CA GLU A 17 -19.02 1.20 22.85
C GLU A 17 -18.64 2.64 22.48
N GLN A 18 -17.71 2.78 21.54
CA GLN A 18 -17.64 4.00 20.73
C GLN A 18 -17.26 3.73 19.26
N CYS A 19 -17.87 2.70 18.69
CA CYS A 19 -17.96 2.53 17.24
C CYS A 19 -19.41 2.19 16.85
N GLY A 20 -20.33 3.04 17.28
CA GLY A 20 -21.77 2.89 17.07
C GLY A 20 -22.43 4.23 16.80
N ARG A 21 -21.90 5.03 15.87
CA ARG A 21 -22.68 6.11 15.25
C ARG A 21 -22.97 5.72 13.82
N VAL A 22 -24.22 5.35 13.61
CA VAL A 22 -24.88 5.05 12.33
C VAL A 22 -24.52 6.14 11.32
N MET A 23 -23.54 5.84 10.46
CA MET A 23 -23.44 6.47 9.14
C MET A 23 -24.42 5.72 8.26
N ALA A 24 -25.41 6.45 7.77
CA ALA A 24 -26.33 5.99 6.74
C ALA A 24 -25.56 5.27 5.62
N ARG A 25 -26.12 4.17 5.13
CA ARG A 25 -25.70 3.50 3.88
C ARG A 25 -25.61 4.54 2.76
N GLY A 26 -24.43 5.11 2.56
CA GLY A 26 -24.04 5.70 1.30
C GLY A 26 -23.96 4.55 0.31
N LYS A 27 -24.83 4.56 -0.71
CA LYS A 27 -24.69 3.66 -1.85
C LYS A 27 -23.30 3.87 -2.44
N TYR A 28 -22.51 2.81 -2.48
CA TYR A 28 -21.30 2.75 -3.29
C TYR A 28 -21.74 2.85 -4.75
N ASP A 29 -21.42 3.96 -5.42
CA ASP A 29 -21.62 4.14 -6.85
C ASP A 29 -20.30 3.76 -7.56
N PRO A 30 -20.25 2.65 -8.33
CA PRO A 30 -19.03 2.19 -9.00
C PRO A 30 -18.51 3.13 -10.09
N LEU A 31 -19.17 4.27 -10.34
CA LEU A 31 -18.88 5.18 -11.46
C LEU A 31 -18.36 6.56 -11.02
N GLU A 32 -18.12 6.78 -9.72
CA GLU A 32 -17.57 8.04 -9.23
C GLU A 32 -16.11 8.20 -9.69
N GLY A 33 -15.91 8.96 -10.76
CA GLY A 33 -14.61 9.18 -11.41
C GLY A 33 -14.59 9.02 -12.93
N ILE A 34 -15.69 8.57 -13.55
CA ILE A 34 -15.81 8.53 -15.02
C ILE A 34 -16.41 9.85 -15.53
N PRO A 35 -15.74 10.59 -16.44
CA PRO A 35 -16.30 11.80 -17.04
C PRO A 35 -17.62 11.49 -17.76
N SER A 36 -18.67 12.29 -17.56
CA SER A 36 -19.96 12.10 -18.24
C SER A 36 -19.79 12.17 -19.76
N GLU A 37 -20.52 11.36 -20.53
CA GLU A 37 -20.47 11.31 -22.01
C GLU A 37 -20.72 12.66 -22.71
N ARG A 38 -21.28 13.66 -22.01
CA ARG A 38 -21.40 15.04 -22.51
C ARG A 38 -20.07 15.80 -22.60
N ALA A 39 -19.01 15.34 -21.93
CA ALA A 39 -17.66 15.91 -22.04
C ALA A 39 -16.85 15.30 -23.20
N LEU A 40 -17.37 14.25 -23.85
CA LEU A 40 -16.74 13.54 -24.96
C LEU A 40 -17.30 13.92 -26.34
N GLN A 41 -18.30 14.80 -26.40
CA GLN A 41 -18.88 15.32 -27.66
C GLN A 41 -18.74 16.84 -27.81
N ALA A 42 -17.63 17.41 -27.34
CA ALA A 42 -17.20 18.73 -27.82
C ALA A 42 -16.62 18.54 -29.23
N GLU A 43 -17.51 18.67 -30.20
CA GLU A 43 -17.27 18.54 -31.63
C GLU A 43 -16.14 19.46 -32.10
N THR A 44 -15.19 18.84 -32.79
CA THR A 44 -14.08 19.46 -33.49
C THR A 44 -14.59 20.28 -34.68
N VAL A 45 -14.40 21.60 -34.65
CA VAL A 45 -14.60 22.45 -35.83
C VAL A 45 -13.49 22.14 -36.84
N ALA A 46 -13.82 21.31 -37.81
CA ALA A 46 -13.11 21.20 -39.08
C ALA A 46 -13.89 22.03 -40.11
N GLU A 47 -13.28 23.09 -40.62
CA GLU A 47 -13.77 23.80 -41.80
C GLU A 47 -13.22 23.09 -43.05
N ASP A 48 -14.10 22.66 -43.94
CA ASP A 48 -13.75 22.16 -45.26
C ASP A 48 -14.67 22.78 -46.33
N PHE A 49 -14.00 23.36 -47.33
CA PHE A 49 -14.33 23.55 -48.75
C PHE A 49 -15.66 24.17 -49.24
N ASP A 50 -15.44 25.26 -50.00
CA ASP A 50 -16.02 25.61 -51.30
C ASP A 50 -17.16 24.74 -51.86
N ASN A 51 -18.29 25.39 -52.15
CA ASN A 51 -18.94 25.49 -53.47
C ASN A 51 -20.43 25.83 -53.29
N VAL A 52 -20.85 27.04 -53.65
CA VAL A 52 -22.23 27.32 -54.09
C VAL A 52 -22.18 28.31 -55.27
N GLU A 53 -22.19 27.70 -56.44
CA GLU A 53 -23.00 27.99 -57.64
C GLU A 53 -23.73 29.34 -57.74
N THR A 54 -23.30 30.10 -58.75
CA THR A 54 -24.01 30.98 -59.70
C THR A 54 -25.53 31.17 -59.57
N VAL A 55 -26.00 32.42 -59.77
CA VAL A 55 -27.03 32.81 -60.78
C VAL A 55 -27.17 34.35 -60.88
N VAL A 56 -26.79 34.87 -62.06
CA VAL A 56 -27.42 35.88 -62.95
C VAL A 56 -27.71 37.33 -62.48
N THR A 57 -27.01 38.31 -63.10
CA THR A 57 -27.49 39.38 -64.04
C THR A 57 -26.33 40.38 -64.24
N GLU A 58 -25.70 40.47 -65.43
CA GLU A 58 -25.99 41.45 -66.51
C GLU A 58 -25.74 42.93 -66.10
N GLU A 59 -24.63 43.52 -66.57
CA GLU A 59 -24.59 44.62 -67.56
C GLU A 59 -23.22 45.34 -67.62
N ASP A 60 -22.75 45.49 -68.86
CA ASP A 60 -22.07 46.63 -69.50
C ASP A 60 -20.61 47.08 -69.25
N HIS A 61 -19.86 46.91 -70.35
CA HIS A 61 -19.13 47.90 -71.17
C HIS A 61 -17.81 48.57 -70.69
N ASP A 62 -16.77 48.23 -71.47
CA ASP A 62 -15.70 49.02 -72.10
C ASP A 62 -14.86 50.08 -71.36
N GLU A 63 -13.55 49.85 -71.53
CA GLU A 63 -12.51 50.76 -72.01
C GLU A 63 -12.58 52.26 -71.66
N SER A 64 -11.60 52.70 -70.89
CA SER A 64 -10.74 53.83 -71.29
C SER A 64 -9.48 53.87 -70.42
N GLU A 65 -8.34 53.60 -71.06
CA GLU A 65 -7.11 54.30 -70.72
C GLU A 65 -7.36 55.79 -70.95
N GLU A 66 -7.09 56.65 -69.97
CA GLU A 66 -6.38 57.92 -70.20
C GLU A 66 -5.66 58.36 -68.92
N LEU A 67 -4.47 58.90 -69.16
CA LEU A 67 -3.46 59.38 -68.23
C LEU A 67 -3.94 60.62 -67.48
N SER A 68 -3.48 60.86 -66.25
CA SER A 68 -2.89 62.16 -65.86
C SER A 68 -2.40 62.16 -64.41
N ASP A 69 -1.30 62.91 -64.27
CA ASP A 69 -0.48 63.20 -63.10
C ASP A 69 -1.20 63.72 -61.85
N VAL A 70 -0.60 63.35 -60.71
CA VAL A 70 -0.23 64.17 -59.55
C VAL A 70 -1.19 65.28 -59.12
N SER A 71 -1.81 65.08 -57.95
CA SER A 71 -1.92 66.13 -56.94
C SER A 71 -1.95 65.53 -55.55
N GLU A 72 -0.95 65.87 -54.74
CA GLU A 72 -0.93 65.69 -53.30
C GLU A 72 -2.11 66.46 -52.71
N GLU A 73 -3.03 65.77 -52.03
CA GLU A 73 -3.84 66.43 -51.03
C GLU A 73 -4.11 65.50 -49.84
N GLU A 74 -3.97 66.14 -48.70
CA GLU A 74 -3.89 65.66 -47.34
C GLU A 74 -5.22 65.04 -46.90
N GLU A 75 -5.24 63.74 -46.57
CA GLU A 75 -6.41 63.15 -45.92
C GLU A 75 -6.05 62.30 -44.69
N SER A 76 -6.67 62.75 -43.60
CA SER A 76 -6.78 62.24 -42.25
C SER A 76 -6.62 60.73 -42.03
N SER A 77 -5.85 60.44 -40.98
CA SER A 77 -6.07 59.41 -39.96
C SER A 77 -7.03 58.25 -40.29
N HIS A 78 -6.46 57.13 -40.72
CA HIS A 78 -7.08 55.82 -40.51
C HIS A 78 -6.02 54.80 -40.06
N TRP A 79 -5.60 54.86 -38.79
CA TRP A 79 -4.81 53.80 -38.14
C TRP A 79 -5.72 52.60 -37.81
N ARG A 80 -6.30 51.98 -38.83
CA ARG A 80 -6.86 50.64 -38.71
C ARG A 80 -6.49 49.85 -39.93
N THR A 81 -5.27 49.35 -39.90
CA THR A 81 -4.90 48.17 -40.66
C THR A 81 -4.44 47.14 -39.64
N LYS A 82 -5.33 46.19 -39.31
CA LYS A 82 -4.91 44.85 -38.90
C LYS A 82 -4.17 44.26 -40.11
N THR A 83 -2.91 44.63 -40.30
CA THR A 83 -2.03 43.86 -41.15
C THR A 83 -1.83 42.54 -40.46
N ARG A 84 -2.56 41.51 -40.92
CA ARG A 84 -2.17 40.13 -40.66
C ARG A 84 -0.70 40.07 -41.08
N PHE A 85 0.21 39.92 -40.12
CA PHE A 85 1.64 39.73 -40.37
C PHE A 85 1.79 38.42 -41.15
N SER A 86 1.62 38.50 -42.46
CA SER A 86 1.82 37.39 -43.36
C SER A 86 3.32 37.19 -43.49
N VAL A 87 3.81 36.00 -43.16
CA VAL A 87 5.23 35.64 -43.34
C VAL A 87 5.67 35.90 -44.78
N TYR A 88 4.73 35.82 -45.74
CA TYR A 88 4.93 36.15 -47.14
C TYR A 88 5.19 37.64 -47.42
N SER A 89 4.53 38.58 -46.73
CA SER A 89 4.75 40.02 -46.94
C SER A 89 6.08 40.49 -46.34
N LEU A 90 6.48 39.91 -45.20
CA LEU A 90 7.84 40.07 -44.65
C LEU A 90 8.89 39.49 -45.60
N TYR A 91 8.66 38.30 -46.14
CA TYR A 91 9.58 37.67 -47.09
C TYR A 91 9.74 38.49 -48.38
N ALA A 92 8.64 39.02 -48.93
CA ALA A 92 8.64 39.88 -50.12
C ALA A 92 9.48 41.16 -49.91
N ASN A 93 9.40 41.77 -48.73
CA ASN A 93 10.14 42.99 -48.39
C ASN A 93 11.64 42.74 -48.11
N VAL A 94 12.04 41.54 -47.68
CA VAL A 94 13.44 41.20 -47.38
C VAL A 94 14.14 40.57 -48.59
N ARG A 95 13.39 40.00 -49.55
CA ARG A 95 13.90 39.43 -50.80
C ARG A 95 14.82 40.35 -51.63
N PRO A 96 14.54 41.66 -51.83
CA PRO A 96 15.43 42.52 -52.61
C PRO A 96 16.77 42.83 -51.92
N LEU A 97 16.85 42.72 -50.59
CA LEU A 97 18.06 42.98 -49.80
C LEU A 97 19.04 41.78 -49.79
N MET A 98 18.57 40.58 -50.11
CA MET A 98 19.38 39.36 -50.17
C MET A 98 20.08 39.14 -51.52
N LYS A 99 20.33 40.17 -52.34
CA LYS A 99 20.99 39.97 -53.64
C LYS A 99 22.50 39.72 -53.53
N SER A 100 23.15 40.17 -52.45
CA SER A 100 24.58 39.94 -52.24
C SER A 100 24.84 38.65 -51.44
N PRO A 101 25.88 37.87 -51.79
CA PRO A 101 26.18 36.60 -51.13
C PRO A 101 26.59 36.80 -49.65
N LEU A 102 27.21 37.93 -49.34
CA LEU A 102 27.67 38.27 -47.99
C LEU A 102 26.49 38.53 -47.04
N VAL A 103 25.45 39.23 -47.50
CA VAL A 103 24.24 39.49 -46.70
C VAL A 103 23.49 38.18 -46.42
N ARG A 104 23.43 37.24 -47.38
CA ARG A 104 22.80 35.91 -47.17
C ARG A 104 23.49 35.10 -46.08
N VAL A 105 24.82 35.02 -46.11
CA VAL A 105 25.59 34.28 -45.09
C VAL A 105 25.40 34.92 -43.72
N LEU A 106 25.42 36.26 -43.64
CA LEU A 106 25.20 36.98 -42.39
C LEU A 106 23.77 36.78 -41.85
N THR A 107 22.75 36.79 -42.72
CA THR A 107 21.36 36.52 -42.33
C THR A 107 21.16 35.08 -41.85
N LEU A 108 21.77 34.09 -42.50
CA LEU A 108 21.71 32.68 -42.07
C LEU A 108 22.39 32.48 -40.70
N LEU A 109 23.54 33.09 -40.51
CA LEU A 109 24.30 33.02 -39.26
C LEU A 109 23.56 33.73 -38.12
N ASN A 110 22.99 34.91 -38.35
CA ASN A 110 22.13 35.60 -37.39
C ASN A 110 20.85 34.81 -37.08
N SER A 111 20.22 34.18 -38.08
CA SER A 111 19.06 33.30 -37.88
C SER A 111 19.43 32.09 -37.00
N CYS A 112 20.58 31.46 -37.26
CA CYS A 112 21.09 30.36 -36.44
C CYS A 112 21.32 30.81 -34.99
N PHE A 113 21.91 31.98 -34.78
CA PHE A 113 22.07 32.54 -33.44
C PHE A 113 20.73 32.82 -32.75
N VAL A 114 19.72 33.32 -33.46
CA VAL A 114 18.38 33.52 -32.88
C VAL A 114 17.77 32.18 -32.45
N VAL A 115 17.88 31.14 -33.28
CA VAL A 115 17.40 29.79 -32.94
C VAL A 115 18.14 29.24 -31.72
N ILE A 116 19.46 29.35 -31.66
CA ILE A 116 20.26 28.91 -30.50
C ILE A 116 19.84 29.66 -29.24
N ASN A 117 19.68 30.99 -29.30
CA ASN A 117 19.24 31.78 -28.15
C ASN A 117 17.82 31.40 -27.69
N LEU A 118 16.90 31.11 -28.62
CA LEU A 118 15.57 30.62 -28.28
C LEU A 118 15.63 29.26 -27.58
N LEU A 119 16.43 28.32 -28.08
CA LEU A 119 16.63 27.02 -27.44
C LEU A 119 17.22 27.16 -26.03
N LEU A 120 18.21 28.04 -25.86
CA LEU A 120 18.79 28.34 -24.54
C LEU A 120 17.75 28.96 -23.59
N LEU A 121 16.90 29.87 -24.08
CA LEU A 121 15.82 30.47 -23.30
C LEU A 121 14.80 29.40 -22.86
N PHE A 122 14.39 28.49 -23.74
CA PHE A 122 13.51 27.38 -23.38
C PHE A 122 14.14 26.44 -22.35
N MET A 123 15.44 26.16 -22.46
CA MET A 123 16.17 25.38 -21.45
C MET A 123 16.18 26.05 -20.08
N VAL A 124 16.37 27.38 -20.02
CA VAL A 124 16.33 28.13 -18.76
C VAL A 124 14.93 28.13 -18.16
N ILE A 125 13.89 28.40 -18.96
CA ILE A 125 12.50 28.43 -18.50
C ILE A 125 12.06 27.05 -18.02
N SER A 126 12.34 25.99 -18.77
CA SER A 126 12.01 24.62 -18.38
C SER A 126 12.76 24.19 -17.12
N GLY A 127 14.06 24.51 -17.02
CA GLY A 127 14.87 24.24 -15.83
C GLY A 127 14.32 24.93 -14.58
N ALA A 128 13.96 26.22 -14.69
CA ALA A 128 13.33 26.95 -13.59
C ALA A 128 11.96 26.36 -13.21
N GLY A 129 11.16 25.96 -14.19
CA GLY A 129 9.88 25.28 -13.98
C GLY A 129 10.02 23.95 -13.25
N ILE A 130 11.00 23.12 -13.62
CA ILE A 130 11.30 21.84 -12.97
C ILE A 130 11.71 22.06 -11.50
N VAL A 131 12.61 23.01 -11.24
CA VAL A 131 13.04 23.33 -9.86
C VAL A 131 11.87 23.82 -9.02
N ALA A 132 11.04 24.73 -9.55
CA ALA A 132 9.86 25.23 -8.86
C ALA A 132 8.85 24.11 -8.56
N PHE A 133 8.58 23.25 -9.54
CA PHE A 133 7.69 22.10 -9.39
C PHE A 133 8.19 21.13 -8.31
N HIS A 134 9.48 20.77 -8.34
CA HIS A 134 10.07 19.91 -7.32
C HIS A 134 9.99 20.54 -5.92
N ARG A 135 10.25 21.85 -5.80
CA ARG A 135 10.17 22.56 -4.51
C ARG A 135 8.75 22.56 -3.95
N ILE A 136 7.75 22.89 -4.77
CA ILE A 136 6.34 22.90 -4.37
C ILE A 136 5.91 21.50 -3.95
N THR A 137 6.24 20.50 -4.76
CA THR A 137 5.89 19.11 -4.51
C THR A 137 6.55 18.61 -3.23
N PHE A 138 7.86 18.82 -3.06
CA PHE A 138 8.59 18.46 -1.85
C PHE A 138 8.00 19.12 -0.59
N ASN A 139 7.72 20.43 -0.64
CA ASN A 139 7.10 21.14 0.48
C ASN A 139 5.71 20.60 0.80
N ARG A 140 4.91 20.29 -0.22
CA ARG A 140 3.58 19.68 -0.04
C ARG A 140 3.68 18.31 0.61
N TRP A 141 4.56 17.43 0.12
CA TRP A 141 4.80 16.11 0.72
C TRP A 141 5.38 16.19 2.14
N ASN A 142 6.19 17.21 2.43
CA ASN A 142 6.75 17.42 3.76
C ASN A 142 5.74 18.07 4.73
N SER A 143 4.75 18.79 4.22
CA SER A 143 3.63 19.34 4.99
C SER A 143 2.55 18.32 5.32
N LEU A 144 2.54 17.17 4.65
CA LEU A 144 1.63 16.08 4.96
C LEU A 144 2.11 15.37 6.22
N ASP A 145 1.29 15.48 7.27
CA ASP A 145 1.50 14.79 8.53
C ASP A 145 1.41 13.27 8.31
N MET A 146 2.55 12.60 8.42
CA MET A 146 2.66 11.14 8.33
C MET A 146 3.15 10.59 9.65
N PRO A 147 2.41 9.68 10.31
CA PRO A 147 2.88 9.05 11.54
C PRO A 147 4.03 8.09 11.26
N CYS A 148 4.72 7.66 12.32
CA CYS A 148 5.60 6.51 12.24
C CYS A 148 4.76 5.26 11.92
N VAL A 149 5.08 4.57 10.82
CA VAL A 149 4.41 3.33 10.41
C VAL A 149 5.45 2.23 10.30
N TYR A 150 5.14 1.06 10.82
CA TYR A 150 6.00 -0.10 10.77
C TYR A 150 5.15 -1.38 10.71
N GLU A 151 5.76 -2.44 10.22
CA GLU A 151 5.12 -3.76 10.17
C GLU A 151 5.91 -4.76 11.00
N TRP A 152 5.18 -5.68 11.62
CA TRP A 152 5.81 -6.82 12.27
C TRP A 152 6.32 -7.80 11.22
N ALA A 153 7.49 -8.37 11.46
CA ALA A 153 7.99 -9.51 10.70
C ALA A 153 7.14 -10.77 10.98
N ASP A 154 7.39 -11.80 10.17
CA ASP A 154 6.79 -13.11 10.37
C ASP A 154 7.16 -13.71 11.72
N TRP A 155 6.25 -14.56 12.23
CA TRP A 155 6.50 -15.31 13.44
C TRP A 155 7.65 -16.29 13.27
N THR A 156 8.52 -16.39 14.27
CA THR A 156 9.49 -17.48 14.37
C THR A 156 8.76 -18.82 14.54
N PRO A 157 9.41 -19.94 14.20
CA PRO A 157 8.97 -21.25 14.65
C PRO A 157 8.75 -21.26 16.17
N CYS A 158 7.80 -22.08 16.60
CA CYS A 158 7.56 -22.30 18.02
C CYS A 158 8.78 -22.98 18.65
N SER A 159 9.16 -22.56 19.86
CA SER A 159 10.33 -23.09 20.57
C SER A 159 10.28 -24.59 20.83
N GLU A 160 9.09 -25.14 21.11
CA GLU A 160 8.85 -26.59 21.20
C GLU A 160 7.57 -26.98 20.46
N GLN A 161 7.41 -28.26 20.15
CA GLN A 161 6.25 -28.77 19.42
C GLN A 161 5.00 -28.95 20.30
N CYS A 162 5.18 -29.04 21.62
CA CYS A 162 4.15 -29.30 22.62
C CYS A 162 4.62 -28.82 23.99
N SER A 163 3.71 -28.69 24.95
CA SER A 163 3.98 -28.28 26.33
C SER A 163 4.34 -29.47 27.22
N ARG A 164 5.36 -29.32 28.07
CA ARG A 164 5.77 -30.37 29.03
C ARG A 164 5.00 -30.33 30.34
N MET A 165 4.48 -29.16 30.73
CA MET A 165 3.73 -28.97 31.96
C MET A 165 2.44 -28.20 31.69
N HIS A 166 1.44 -28.46 32.51
CA HIS A 166 0.20 -27.70 32.48
C HIS A 166 0.43 -26.30 33.07
N ASN A 167 -0.03 -25.27 32.36
CA ASN A 167 -0.22 -23.89 32.84
C ASN A 167 0.94 -22.99 33.27
N GLU A 168 2.21 -23.40 33.19
CA GLU A 168 3.28 -22.49 33.67
C GLU A 168 4.43 -22.24 32.68
N ASN A 169 4.62 -23.06 31.64
CA ASN A 169 5.71 -22.87 30.68
C ASN A 169 5.33 -23.33 29.27
N PHE A 170 4.41 -22.61 28.63
CA PHE A 170 4.07 -22.92 27.24
C PHE A 170 5.25 -22.59 26.32
N PRO A 171 5.44 -23.39 25.27
CA PRO A 171 6.33 -23.02 24.18
C PRO A 171 5.93 -21.63 23.65
N VAL A 172 6.93 -20.81 23.35
CA VAL A 172 6.74 -19.45 22.82
C VAL A 172 7.22 -19.35 21.40
N LYS A 173 6.56 -18.49 20.63
CA LYS A 173 7.06 -17.96 19.36
C LYS A 173 7.16 -16.45 19.47
N THR A 174 8.07 -15.88 18.71
CA THR A 174 8.41 -14.47 18.79
C THR A 174 8.35 -13.82 17.43
N ARG A 175 8.15 -12.52 17.37
CA ARG A 175 8.36 -11.72 16.16
C ARG A 175 8.91 -10.36 16.54
N ARG A 176 9.61 -9.74 15.61
CA ARG A 176 10.21 -8.41 15.76
C ARG A 176 9.73 -7.51 14.64
N ILE A 177 9.94 -6.21 14.78
CA ILE A 177 9.56 -5.25 13.75
C ILE A 177 10.48 -5.42 12.54
N ASN A 178 9.90 -5.42 11.34
CA ASN A 178 10.67 -5.43 10.11
C ASN A 178 11.25 -4.04 9.86
N MET A 179 12.52 -3.85 10.20
CA MET A 179 13.21 -2.55 10.04
C MET A 179 13.18 -2.00 8.60
N LYS A 180 12.98 -2.86 7.59
CA LYS A 180 12.90 -2.43 6.18
C LYS A 180 11.59 -1.74 5.83
N THR A 181 10.52 -1.94 6.61
CA THR A 181 9.20 -1.36 6.36
C THR A 181 8.93 -0.12 7.21
N VAL A 182 9.89 0.28 8.05
CA VAL A 182 9.74 1.45 8.93
C VAL A 182 9.74 2.72 8.11
N ILE A 183 8.62 3.45 8.15
CA ILE A 183 8.45 4.77 7.58
C ILE A 183 8.56 5.79 8.70
N GLN A 184 9.56 6.68 8.59
CA GLN A 184 9.76 7.76 9.55
C GLN A 184 8.60 8.76 9.54
N ALA A 185 8.26 9.26 10.73
CA ALA A 185 7.26 10.29 10.88
C ALA A 185 7.70 11.62 10.23
N ARG A 186 6.74 12.36 9.69
CA ARG A 186 6.93 13.68 9.06
C ARG A 186 5.86 14.67 9.54
N GLY A 187 6.17 15.96 9.43
CA GLY A 187 5.28 17.05 9.86
C GLY A 187 5.24 17.21 11.37
N SER A 188 4.03 17.31 11.94
CA SER A 188 3.77 17.51 13.37
C SER A 188 3.79 16.22 14.21
N LYS A 189 3.95 15.06 13.56
CA LYS A 189 3.88 13.75 14.21
C LYS A 189 5.18 13.40 14.95
N PRO A 190 5.09 12.69 16.09
CA PRO A 190 6.28 12.30 16.85
C PRO A 190 7.14 11.33 16.03
N ALA A 191 8.46 11.47 16.16
CA ALA A 191 9.42 10.58 15.53
C ALA A 191 9.21 9.11 15.96
N CYS A 192 9.65 8.18 15.11
CA CYS A 192 9.65 6.77 15.48
C CYS A 192 10.48 6.54 16.77
N PRO A 193 10.03 5.66 17.67
CA PRO A 193 10.83 5.24 18.83
C PRO A 193 12.22 4.76 18.42
N LYS A 194 13.24 5.06 19.22
CA LYS A 194 14.64 4.70 18.91
C LYS A 194 14.93 3.22 19.16
N ASP A 195 14.19 2.65 20.09
CA ASP A 195 14.23 1.25 20.54
C ASP A 195 13.33 0.34 19.71
N LEU A 196 12.76 0.84 18.59
CA LEU A 196 11.88 0.07 17.72
C LEU A 196 12.52 -1.25 17.23
N ALA A 197 13.85 -1.27 17.10
CA ALA A 197 14.63 -2.46 16.74
C ALA A 197 14.62 -3.56 17.81
N ASP A 198 14.46 -3.17 19.07
CA ASP A 198 14.50 -4.05 20.23
C ASP A 198 13.11 -4.56 20.61
N TRP A 199 12.05 -4.01 19.99
CA TRP A 199 10.68 -4.42 20.25
C TRP A 199 10.44 -5.85 19.79
N GLU A 200 9.96 -6.65 20.73
CA GLU A 200 9.70 -8.07 20.53
C GLU A 200 8.32 -8.42 21.06
N ASP A 201 7.53 -9.05 20.20
CA ASP A 201 6.22 -9.59 20.55
C ASP A 201 6.38 -11.09 20.80
N ARG A 202 5.91 -11.55 21.97
CA ARG A 202 6.05 -12.93 22.44
C ARG A 202 4.67 -13.49 22.75
N VAL A 203 4.34 -14.62 22.14
CA VAL A 203 3.05 -15.29 22.36
C VAL A 203 3.23 -16.80 22.59
N PRO A 204 2.38 -17.42 23.42
CA PRO A 204 2.36 -18.86 23.58
C PRO A 204 1.93 -19.56 22.28
N CYS A 205 2.51 -20.71 22.01
CA CYS A 205 2.19 -21.61 20.91
C CYS A 205 2.25 -23.06 21.41
N ASN A 206 1.65 -23.99 20.64
CA ASN A 206 1.70 -25.42 20.94
C ASN A 206 1.35 -25.76 22.41
N THR A 207 0.23 -25.24 22.88
CA THR A 207 -0.21 -25.33 24.28
C THR A 207 -0.67 -26.73 24.70
N HIS A 208 -0.81 -27.65 23.74
CA HIS A 208 -1.18 -29.04 24.01
C HIS A 208 -0.04 -29.79 24.70
N LEU A 209 -0.37 -30.72 25.59
CA LEU A 209 0.64 -31.52 26.31
C LEU A 209 1.39 -32.46 25.37
N CYS A 210 2.68 -32.64 25.62
CA CYS A 210 3.49 -33.63 24.92
C CYS A 210 3.04 -35.06 25.26
N PRO A 211 2.88 -35.95 24.25
CA PRO A 211 2.55 -37.34 24.49
C PRO A 211 3.69 -38.05 25.24
N ARG A 212 3.33 -38.80 26.28
CA ARG A 212 4.23 -39.71 26.98
C ARG A 212 3.87 -41.14 26.61
N LYS A 213 4.85 -41.91 26.17
CA LYS A 213 4.66 -43.32 25.85
C LYS A 213 4.28 -44.12 27.08
N LEU A 214 3.28 -44.98 26.95
CA LEU A 214 2.81 -45.87 28.01
C LEU A 214 3.94 -46.80 28.50
N SER A 215 4.77 -47.30 27.60
CA SER A 215 5.94 -48.13 27.92
C SER A 215 6.94 -47.45 28.86
N GLY A 216 6.93 -46.12 28.95
CA GLY A 216 7.79 -45.36 29.85
C GLY A 216 7.37 -45.42 31.33
N PHE A 217 6.16 -45.90 31.64
CA PHE A 217 5.65 -46.02 33.00
C PHE A 217 5.89 -47.42 33.54
N ASN A 218 7.02 -47.61 34.25
CA ASN A 218 7.45 -48.92 34.76
C ASN A 218 6.96 -49.24 36.18
N LEU A 219 6.23 -48.30 36.81
CA LEU A 219 5.62 -48.53 38.11
C LEU A 219 4.32 -49.32 37.90
N TRP A 220 4.13 -50.34 38.72
CA TRP A 220 2.92 -51.15 38.76
C TRP A 220 2.18 -50.92 40.06
N THR A 221 0.87 -51.04 40.04
CA THR A 221 0.05 -51.04 41.24
C THR A 221 0.33 -52.29 42.10
N GLY A 222 -0.25 -52.33 43.30
CA GLY A 222 -0.41 -53.60 44.00
C GLY A 222 -1.22 -54.61 43.16
N CYS A 223 -1.15 -55.89 43.57
CA CYS A 223 -1.90 -56.95 42.94
C CYS A 223 -3.36 -56.98 43.43
N PHE A 224 -4.28 -57.16 42.49
CA PHE A 224 -5.71 -57.27 42.72
C PHE A 224 -6.22 -58.63 42.24
N TYR A 225 -7.27 -59.16 42.86
CA TYR A 225 -7.90 -60.39 42.39
C TYR A 225 -8.58 -60.16 41.03
N LYS A 226 -8.35 -61.07 40.07
CA LYS A 226 -9.07 -61.07 38.79
C LYS A 226 -10.57 -61.30 39.00
N ASN A 227 -10.89 -62.22 39.91
CA ASN A 227 -12.25 -62.46 40.37
C ASN A 227 -12.26 -62.38 41.91
N PRO A 228 -12.90 -61.36 42.49
CA PRO A 228 -13.05 -61.26 43.93
C PRO A 228 -13.60 -62.57 44.51
N LEU A 229 -14.74 -63.10 44.04
CA LEU A 229 -15.38 -64.28 44.64
C LEU A 229 -14.51 -65.54 44.76
N LEU A 230 -13.51 -65.68 43.88
CA LEU A 230 -12.57 -66.81 43.90
C LEU A 230 -11.27 -66.49 44.64
N GLY A 231 -11.06 -65.23 45.03
CA GLY A 231 -9.85 -64.73 45.67
C GLY A 231 -8.60 -65.15 44.90
N LYS A 232 -7.61 -65.67 45.62
CA LYS A 232 -6.35 -66.17 45.04
C LYS A 232 -6.56 -67.29 44.01
N ALA A 233 -7.60 -68.12 44.14
CA ALA A 233 -7.86 -69.21 43.20
C ALA A 233 -8.29 -68.70 41.80
N GLY A 234 -8.80 -67.47 41.71
CA GLY A 234 -9.12 -66.81 40.44
C GLY A 234 -7.93 -66.14 39.75
N GLY A 235 -6.75 -66.15 40.38
CA GLY A 235 -5.56 -65.43 39.92
C GLY A 235 -5.58 -63.93 40.25
N CYS A 236 -4.42 -63.31 40.16
CA CYS A 236 -4.24 -61.88 40.44
C CYS A 236 -3.57 -61.16 39.28
N TYR A 237 -3.81 -59.86 39.19
CA TYR A 237 -3.20 -58.98 38.21
C TYR A 237 -2.77 -57.67 38.84
N HIS A 238 -1.79 -57.02 38.25
CA HIS A 238 -1.45 -55.62 38.52
C HIS A 238 -1.56 -54.81 37.23
N MET A 239 -1.71 -53.50 37.38
CA MET A 239 -1.85 -52.57 36.26
C MET A 239 -0.76 -51.52 36.33
N ARG A 240 -0.36 -50.97 35.18
CA ARG A 240 0.62 -49.88 35.16
C ARG A 240 0.06 -48.66 35.89
N GLN A 241 0.87 -48.11 36.77
CA GLN A 241 0.53 -46.91 37.52
C GLN A 241 0.82 -45.67 36.67
N LEU A 242 -0.24 -44.92 36.38
CA LEU A 242 -0.16 -43.64 35.67
C LEU A 242 -0.07 -42.48 36.66
N PRO A 243 0.60 -41.37 36.29
CA PRO A 243 0.69 -40.21 37.16
C PRO A 243 -0.70 -39.59 37.37
N PRO A 244 -1.00 -39.06 38.56
CA PRO A 244 -2.32 -38.49 38.88
C PRO A 244 -2.57 -37.11 38.25
N GLN A 245 -1.56 -36.53 37.58
CA GLN A 245 -1.62 -35.22 36.95
C GLN A 245 -2.03 -35.33 35.47
N ASP A 246 -2.56 -34.24 34.92
CA ASP A 246 -2.94 -34.17 33.51
C ASP A 246 -1.76 -34.54 32.60
N ALA A 247 -1.93 -35.61 31.83
CA ALA A 247 -0.93 -36.12 30.91
C ALA A 247 -1.60 -36.66 29.65
N LEU A 248 -1.03 -36.33 28.49
CA LEU A 248 -1.36 -37.01 27.25
C LEU A 248 -0.52 -38.30 27.17
N ILE A 249 -1.17 -39.46 27.11
CA ILE A 249 -0.49 -40.76 27.08
C ILE A 249 -0.71 -41.39 25.70
N GLU A 250 0.39 -41.75 25.05
CA GLU A 250 0.39 -42.51 23.82
C GLU A 250 0.42 -44.02 24.14
N VAL A 251 -0.57 -44.75 23.65
CA VAL A 251 -0.63 -46.20 23.78
C VAL A 251 0.31 -46.84 22.75
N ASP A 252 1.53 -47.15 23.19
CA ASP A 252 2.56 -47.77 22.35
C ASP A 252 2.80 -49.26 22.68
N THR A 253 2.17 -49.78 23.73
CA THR A 253 2.28 -51.17 24.18
C THR A 253 0.94 -51.75 24.61
N THR A 254 0.81 -53.07 24.54
CA THR A 254 -0.36 -53.83 25.00
C THR A 254 -0.27 -54.28 26.46
N ASN A 255 0.89 -54.12 27.11
CA ASN A 255 1.14 -54.59 28.47
C ASN A 255 0.62 -53.59 29.51
N PHE A 256 -0.69 -53.35 29.49
CA PHE A 256 -1.39 -52.52 30.49
C PHE A 256 -1.57 -53.23 31.83
N VAL A 257 -1.77 -54.54 31.73
CA VAL A 257 -2.10 -55.45 32.79
C VAL A 257 -1.20 -56.66 32.65
N GLU A 258 -0.64 -57.08 33.78
CA GLU A 258 0.20 -58.27 33.85
C GLU A 258 -0.27 -59.16 35.01
N ASP A 259 -0.02 -60.44 34.88
CA ASP A 259 -0.39 -61.41 35.92
C ASP A 259 0.62 -61.33 37.06
N CYS A 260 0.11 -61.23 38.28
CA CYS A 260 0.94 -61.29 39.46
C CYS A 260 1.30 -62.73 39.79
N PRO A 261 2.51 -63.00 40.31
CA PRO A 261 2.81 -64.30 40.89
C PRO A 261 1.95 -64.54 42.14
N ASP A 262 1.51 -65.78 42.35
CA ASP A 262 0.62 -66.18 43.46
C ASP A 262 1.09 -65.73 44.85
N SER A 263 2.39 -65.55 45.04
CA SER A 263 2.99 -65.06 46.29
C SER A 263 2.65 -63.60 46.62
N GLN A 264 2.31 -62.79 45.61
CA GLN A 264 2.01 -61.36 45.74
C GLN A 264 0.51 -61.05 45.72
N CYS A 265 -0.33 -62.08 45.54
CA CYS A 265 -1.77 -61.96 45.72
C CYS A 265 -2.10 -61.53 47.17
N PRO A 266 -3.10 -60.66 47.37
CA PRO A 266 -3.60 -60.35 48.70
C PRO A 266 -4.02 -61.63 49.44
N TYR A 267 -3.87 -61.66 50.77
CA TYR A 267 -4.23 -62.82 51.60
C TYR A 267 -5.66 -62.74 52.18
N SER A 268 -6.29 -61.56 52.16
CA SER A 268 -7.66 -61.33 52.63
C SER A 268 -8.38 -60.33 51.73
N MET A 269 -9.72 -60.48 51.63
CA MET A 269 -10.60 -59.39 51.23
C MET A 269 -10.94 -58.59 52.48
N ASP A 270 -10.24 -57.48 52.70
CA ASP A 270 -10.66 -56.46 53.65
C ASP A 270 -11.28 -55.27 52.89
#